data_AF-L0DUA3-F1
#
_entry.id   AF-L0DUA3-F1
#
_cell.length_a   1.000
_cell.length_b   1.000
_cell.length_c   1.000
_cell.angle_alpha   90.00
_cell.angle_beta   90.00
_cell.angle_gamma   90.00
#
_symmetry.space_group_name_H-M   'P 1'
#
loop_
_entity.id
_entity.type
_entity.pdbx_description
1 polymer ?
#
loop_
_entity_poly.entity_id
_entity_poly.type
_entity_poly.pdbx_seq_one_letter_code
_entity_poly.pdbx_strand_id
1 'polypeptide(L)' 'MEVLYLLIPLAMIFVVIVGVALFWAIRSGQYEDMEGPAYRILMDDDDPLIPGNESRADPTKPDPDGNAGDRDR' A
#
# COMPACT_ATOMS: atom_id res chain seq x y z
N MET A 1 -8.94 -37.48 -35.00
CA MET A 1 -9.95 -37.41 -33.92
C MET A 1 -9.40 -37.75 -32.54
N GLU A 2 -8.17 -38.24 -32.39
CA GLU A 2 -7.59 -38.62 -31.08
C GLU A 2 -7.31 -37.42 -30.15
N VAL A 3 -6.92 -36.27 -30.71
CA VAL A 3 -6.53 -35.09 -29.93
C VAL A 3 -7.68 -34.55 -29.06
N LEU A 4 -8.93 -34.76 -29.48
CA LEU A 4 -10.11 -34.35 -28.70
C LEU A 4 -10.19 -35.08 -27.36
N TYR A 5 -9.76 -36.35 -27.31
CA TYR A 5 -9.73 -37.12 -26.06
C TYR A 5 -8.69 -36.60 -25.06
N LEU A 6 -7.67 -35.89 -25.53
CA LEU A 6 -6.67 -35.24 -24.66
C LEU A 6 -7.10 -33.81 -24.29
N LEU A 7 -7.65 -33.06 -25.25
CA LEU A 7 -8.06 -31.66 -25.07
C LEU A 7 -9.23 -31.50 -24.10
N ILE A 8 -10.24 -32.39 -24.16
CA ILE A 8 -11.41 -32.31 -23.27
C ILE A 8 -11.04 -32.40 -21.79
N PRO A 9 -10.30 -33.42 -21.31
CA PRO A 9 -9.92 -33.50 -19.90
C PRO A 9 -8.94 -32.38 -19.51
N LEU A 10 -8.02 -32.01 -20.40
CA LEU A 10 -7.09 -30.91 -20.16
C LEU A 10 -7.82 -29.58 -19.94
N ALA A 11 -8.81 -29.27 -20.78
CA ALA A 11 -9.65 -28.08 -20.62
C ALA A 11 -10.47 -28.13 -19.33
N MET A 12 -10.99 -29.30 -18.95
CA MET A 12 -11.73 -29.46 -17.70
C MET A 12 -10.86 -29.16 -16.47
N ILE A 13 -9.64 -29.70 -16.44
CA ILE A 13 -8.66 -29.41 -15.39
C ILE A 13 -8.32 -27.90 -15.37
N PHE A 14 -8.10 -27.31 -16.55
CA PHE A 14 -7.80 -25.89 -16.66
C PHE A 14 -8.91 -25.00 -16.08
N VAL A 15 -10.17 -25.30 -16.40
CA VAL A 15 -11.34 -24.58 -15.85
C VAL A 15 -11.41 -24.71 -14.33
N VAL A 16 -11.16 -25.91 -13.78
CA VAL A 16 -11.13 -26.12 -12.33
C VAL A 16 -10.02 -25.31 -11.67
N ILE A 17 -8.81 -25.29 -12.23
CA ILE A 17 -7.68 -24.52 -11.70
C ILE A 17 -8.02 -23.02 -11.66
N VAL A 18 -8.52 -22.48 -12.77
CA VAL A 18 -8.92 -21.07 -12.86
C VAL A 18 -10.05 -20.76 -11.88
N GLY A 19 -11.04 -21.65 -11.76
CA GLY A 19 -12.15 -21.50 -10.82
C GLY A 19 -11.69 -21.46 -9.36
N VAL A 20 -10.76 -22.33 -8.98
CA VAL A 20 -10.17 -22.35 -7.62
C VAL A 20 -9.35 -21.10 -7.37
N ALA A 21 -8.51 -20.68 -8.33
CA ALA A 21 -7.70 -19.47 -8.21
C ALA A 21 -8.57 -18.22 -8.05
N LEU A 22 -9.64 -18.11 -8.83
CA LEU A 22 -10.59 -17.00 -8.76
C LEU A 22 -11.38 -17.01 -7.45
N PHE A 23 -11.84 -18.19 -7.01
CA PHE A 23 -12.51 -18.34 -5.72
C PHE A 23 -11.60 -17.94 -4.55
N TRP A 24 -10.33 -18.33 -4.61
CA TRP A 24 -9.32 -17.93 -3.63
C TRP A 24 -9.08 -16.42 -3.63
N ALA A 25 -8.93 -15.80 -4.81
CA ALA A 25 -8.74 -14.34 -4.93
C ALA A 25 -9.91 -13.54 -4.34
N ILE A 26 -11.16 -13.97 -4.60
CA ILE A 26 -12.36 -13.36 -4.02
C ILE A 26 -12.36 -13.50 -2.50
N ARG A 27 -12.05 -14.71 -1.99
CA ARG A 27 -12.00 -14.99 -0.54
C ARG A 27 -10.87 -14.23 0.17
N SER A 28 -9.78 -13.92 -0.54
CA SER A 28 -8.58 -13.28 0.01
C SER A 28 -8.75 -11.81 0.34
N GLY A 29 -9.92 -11.19 0.11
CA GLY A 29 -10.19 -9.81 0.53
C GLY A 29 -9.30 -8.77 -0.15
N GLN A 30 -8.69 -9.08 -1.30
CA GLN A 30 -7.78 -8.16 -2.01
C GLN A 30 -8.44 -6.85 -2.49
N TYR A 31 -9.76 -6.76 -2.40
CA TYR A 31 -10.54 -5.57 -2.74
C TYR A 31 -10.83 -4.67 -1.53
N GLU A 32 -10.46 -5.06 -0.31
CA GLU A 32 -10.74 -4.28 0.90
C GLU A 32 -9.80 -3.07 1.06
N ASP A 33 -8.61 -3.10 0.44
CA ASP A 33 -7.63 -1.99 0.49
C ASP A 33 -7.47 -1.27 -0.85
N MET A 34 -8.59 -0.85 -1.45
CA MET A 34 -8.58 0.08 -2.60
C MET A 34 -8.47 1.55 -2.16
N GLU A 35 -8.64 1.85 -0.86
CA GLU A 35 -8.61 3.21 -0.29
C GLU A 35 -7.21 3.61 0.21
N GLY A 36 -6.37 2.65 0.61
CA GLY A 36 -5.03 2.91 1.16
C GLY A 36 -4.03 3.62 0.24
N PRO A 37 -3.97 3.34 -1.08
CA PRO A 37 -3.04 4.03 -1.98
C PRO A 37 -3.46 5.47 -2.29
N ALA A 38 -4.77 5.74 -2.38
CA ALA A 38 -5.31 7.06 -2.72
C ALA A 38 -5.15 8.07 -1.57
N TYR A 39 -5.22 7.61 -0.32
CA TYR A 39 -4.99 8.46 0.86
C TYR A 39 -3.51 8.89 0.94
N ARG A 40 -2.56 8.01 0.65
CA ARG A 40 -1.12 8.31 0.73
C ARG A 40 -0.72 9.42 -0.24
N ILE A 41 -1.21 9.39 -1.48
CA ILE A 41 -0.84 10.40 -2.49
C ILE A 41 -1.37 11.81 -2.20
N LEU A 42 -2.40 11.93 -1.35
CA LEU A 42 -2.98 13.21 -0.90
C LEU A 42 -2.40 13.71 0.42
N MET A 43 -1.84 12.82 1.26
CA MET A 43 -1.22 13.16 2.54
C MET A 43 0.31 13.26 2.51
N ASP A 44 0.97 12.74 1.46
CA ASP A 44 2.43 12.79 1.32
C ASP A 44 2.98 14.23 1.14
N ASP A 45 2.14 15.19 0.74
CA ASP A 45 2.55 16.59 0.55
C ASP A 45 2.78 17.36 1.87
N ASP A 46 2.28 16.84 3.00
CA ASP A 46 2.38 17.46 4.33
C ASP A 46 3.45 16.80 5.23
N ASP A 47 4.26 15.88 4.70
CA ASP A 47 5.29 15.19 5.49
C ASP A 47 6.49 16.12 5.78
N PRO A 48 6.73 16.51 7.06
CA PRO A 48 7.83 17.40 7.42
C PRO A 48 9.22 16.79 7.21
N LEU A 49 9.32 15.49 6.88
CA LEU A 49 10.58 14.84 6.56
C LEU A 49 11.00 14.92 5.08
N ILE A 50 10.21 15.54 4.19
CA ILE A 50 10.62 15.74 2.80
C ILE A 50 11.73 16.81 2.73
N PRO A 51 12.97 16.45 2.36
CA PRO A 51 14.07 17.40 2.27
C PRO A 51 13.80 18.34 1.10
N GLY A 52 13.32 19.55 1.42
CA GLY A 52 12.86 20.54 0.44
C GLY A 52 11.77 21.48 0.94
N ASN A 53 11.06 21.16 2.03
CA ASN A 53 10.00 22.02 2.58
C ASN A 53 10.50 23.07 3.61
N GLU A 54 11.79 23.03 3.95
CA GLU A 54 12.39 23.79 5.06
C GLU A 54 12.31 25.32 4.89
N SER A 55 12.03 25.81 3.67
CA SER A 55 11.83 27.25 3.41
C SER A 55 10.47 27.80 3.80
N ARG A 56 9.53 26.96 4.28
CA ARG A 56 8.28 27.40 4.91
C ARG A 56 8.21 26.94 6.37
N ALA A 57 9.33 27.00 7.09
CA ALA A 57 9.28 27.00 8.54
C ALA A 57 8.57 28.27 9.02
N ASP A 58 7.28 28.14 9.32
CA ASP A 58 6.50 29.13 10.06
C ASP A 58 7.22 29.42 11.39
N PRO A 59 7.63 30.67 11.67
CA PRO A 59 8.38 31.03 12.89
C PRO A 59 7.58 30.88 14.19
N THR A 60 6.36 30.35 14.14
CA THR A 60 5.42 30.29 15.27
C THR A 60 5.41 28.94 16.00
N LYS A 61 6.14 27.90 15.55
CA LYS A 61 6.23 26.65 16.34
C LYS A 61 7.24 26.82 17.49
N PRO A 62 6.80 26.70 18.76
CA PRO A 62 7.73 26.68 19.89
C PRO A 62 8.53 25.39 19.83
N ASP A 63 9.84 25.53 19.99
CA ASP A 63 10.79 24.43 20.10
C ASP A 63 10.36 23.47 21.23
N PRO A 64 10.03 22.20 20.96
CA PRO A 64 9.69 21.24 22.00
C PRO A 64 10.93 20.83 22.82
N ASP A 65 12.14 21.07 22.31
CA ASP A 65 13.38 20.69 22.97
C ASP A 65 13.97 21.89 23.70
N GLY A 66 13.24 22.30 24.75
CA GLY A 66 13.75 23.14 25.82
C GLY A 66 14.89 22.46 26.57
N ASN A 67 16.08 22.41 25.96
CA ASN A 67 17.31 22.13 26.67
C ASN A 67 17.67 23.35 27.51
N ALA A 68 16.99 23.50 28.65
CA ALA A 68 17.39 24.32 29.77
C ALA A 68 18.61 23.66 30.45
N GLY A 69 19.70 23.54 29.71
CA GLY A 69 21.00 23.16 30.22
C GLY A 69 21.62 24.35 30.94
N ASP A 70 21.23 24.52 32.20
CA ASP A 70 22.12 24.78 33.33
C ASP A 70 23.32 25.71 33.02
N ARG A 71 23.01 26.98 32.75
CA ARG A 71 23.97 28.08 32.90
C ARG A 71 23.82 28.64 34.30
N ASP A 72 24.38 27.98 35.31
CA ASP A 72 24.70 28.57 36.62
C ASP A 72 25.55 27.61 37.48
N ARG A 73 26.85 27.46 37.15
CA ARG A 73 27.93 27.16 38.10
C ARG A 73 29.26 27.76 37.65
#